data_AF-A0A7S2EZ50-F1
#
_entry.id   AF-A0A7S2EZ50-F1
#
_cell.length_a   1.000
_cell.length_b   1.000
_cell.length_c   1.000
_cell.angle_alpha   90.00
_cell.angle_beta   90.00
_cell.angle_gamma   90.00
#
_symmetry.space_group_name_H-M   'P 1'
#
loop_
_entity.id
_entity.type
_entity.pdbx_description
1 polymer ?
#
loop_
_entity_poly.entity_id
_entity_poly.type
_entity_poly.pdbx_seq_one_letter_code
_entity_poly.pdbx_strand_id
1 'polypeptide(L)'
;SRSRRRSPSPRSPLRSSGIAASPLLNVTALEDIFQRFHGQLDTWLQAESGKLERAEAGGDAARADLRDCGDLVCDFLRDQAPRAVADLGPDPAGEGLASRALPKFLELLEEDRRALQETRSALAAFAERRFPKSDEIASLKEDASPLPLLKSLMKQLASAPPAKASSR
;
A
#
# COMPACT_ATOMS: atom_id res chain seq x y z
N SER A 1 -34.76 -16.30 -68.15
CA SER A 1 -36.22 -16.54 -68.19
C SER A 1 -36.85 -16.12 -66.86
N ARG A 2 -37.34 -14.88 -66.78
CA ARG A 2 -38.78 -14.53 -66.67
C ARG A 2 -39.58 -15.35 -65.65
N SER A 3 -39.89 -14.76 -64.50
CA SER A 3 -41.29 -14.56 -64.10
C SER A 3 -41.42 -13.43 -63.06
N ARG A 4 -42.11 -12.37 -63.48
CA ARG A 4 -42.61 -11.28 -62.64
C ARG A 4 -43.87 -11.77 -61.92
N ARG A 5 -43.99 -11.50 -60.62
CA ARG A 5 -45.30 -11.28 -59.99
C ARG A 5 -45.23 -10.03 -59.11
N ARG A 6 -45.86 -8.96 -59.61
CA ARG A 6 -46.29 -7.80 -58.85
C ARG A 6 -47.56 -8.20 -58.09
N SER A 7 -47.65 -7.81 -56.83
CA SER A 7 -48.92 -7.77 -56.09
C SER A 7 -49.17 -6.34 -55.60
N PRO A 8 -50.44 -5.91 -55.52
CA PRO A 8 -50.83 -4.52 -55.52
C PRO A 8 -50.98 -3.96 -54.10
N SER A 9 -50.68 -2.66 -53.96
CA SER A 9 -50.97 -1.89 -52.76
C SER A 9 -52.47 -1.77 -52.51
N PRO A 10 -52.95 -1.93 -51.27
CA PRO A 10 -54.22 -1.37 -50.84
C PRO A 10 -53.99 0.09 -50.42
N ARG A 11 -54.47 1.02 -51.24
CA ARG A 11 -54.77 2.39 -50.79
C ARG A 11 -56.11 2.36 -50.07
N SER A 12 -56.14 2.79 -48.81
CA SER A 12 -57.32 3.30 -48.09
C SER A 12 -56.89 3.76 -46.69
N PRO A 13 -57.63 4.66 -46.03
CA PRO A 13 -58.07 5.99 -46.48
C PRO A 13 -57.50 7.08 -45.56
N LEU A 14 -57.42 8.30 -46.06
CA LEU A 14 -57.39 9.51 -45.24
C LEU A 14 -58.64 9.52 -44.35
N ARG A 15 -58.46 9.12 -43.09
CA ARG A 15 -59.32 9.58 -41.99
C ARG A 15 -58.40 10.30 -41.03
N SER A 16 -58.40 11.61 -41.18
CA SER A 16 -58.21 12.59 -40.12
C SER A 16 -59.14 12.23 -38.95
N SER A 17 -58.73 11.28 -38.13
CA SER A 17 -59.22 11.18 -36.77
C SER A 17 -58.38 12.15 -35.97
N GLY A 18 -58.98 13.30 -35.66
CA GLY A 18 -58.44 14.21 -34.67
C GLY A 18 -58.03 13.39 -33.46
N ILE A 19 -56.73 13.34 -33.21
CA ILE A 19 -56.21 13.01 -31.89
C ILE A 19 -56.76 14.14 -31.04
N ALA A 20 -57.89 13.88 -30.38
CA ALA A 20 -58.34 14.67 -29.26
C ALA A 20 -57.11 14.80 -28.36
N ALA A 21 -56.57 16.01 -28.28
CA ALA A 21 -55.43 16.33 -27.43
C ALA A 21 -55.83 15.89 -26.03
N SER A 22 -55.29 14.75 -25.62
CA SER A 22 -55.49 14.23 -24.29
C SER A 22 -54.73 15.18 -23.36
N PRO A 23 -55.35 15.81 -22.36
CA PRO A 23 -54.67 16.74 -21.45
C PRO A 23 -53.81 15.97 -20.42
N LEU A 24 -53.20 14.86 -20.83
CA LEU A 24 -52.66 13.82 -19.93
C LEU A 24 -51.13 13.72 -19.93
N LEU A 25 -50.43 14.52 -20.74
CA LEU A 25 -49.00 14.73 -20.57
C LEU A 25 -48.78 16.22 -20.33
N ASN A 26 -48.63 16.57 -19.05
CA ASN A 26 -48.15 17.89 -18.66
C ASN A 26 -46.68 17.97 -19.08
N VAL A 27 -46.43 18.35 -20.34
CA VAL A 27 -45.10 18.45 -20.95
C VAL A 27 -44.20 19.36 -20.12
N THR A 28 -44.76 20.42 -19.53
CA THR A 28 -44.04 21.34 -18.64
C THR A 28 -43.59 20.65 -17.35
N ALA A 29 -44.45 19.85 -16.72
CA ALA A 29 -44.05 19.08 -15.54
C ALA A 29 -43.01 17.99 -15.88
N LEU A 30 -43.09 17.40 -17.07
CA LEU A 30 -42.10 16.44 -17.53
C LEU A 30 -40.75 17.13 -17.80
N GLU A 31 -40.76 18.32 -18.40
CA GLU A 31 -39.59 19.16 -18.62
C GLU A 31 -38.92 19.57 -17.29
N ASP A 32 -39.71 19.96 -16.29
CA ASP A 32 -39.21 20.24 -14.94
C ASP A 32 -38.56 19.01 -14.29
N ILE A 33 -39.14 17.82 -14.48
CA ILE A 33 -38.58 16.55 -13.98
C ILE A 33 -37.26 16.24 -14.69
N PHE A 34 -37.18 16.41 -16.01
CA PHE A 34 -35.95 16.19 -16.77
C PHE A 34 -34.87 17.18 -16.38
N GLN A 35 -35.18 18.48 -16.25
CA GLN A 35 -34.22 19.49 -15.82
C GLN A 35 -33.67 19.19 -14.42
N ARG A 36 -34.54 18.80 -13.46
CA ARG A 36 -34.10 18.39 -12.12
C ARG A 36 -33.25 17.13 -12.14
N PHE A 37 -33.66 16.13 -12.93
CA PHE A 37 -32.90 14.89 -13.07
C PHE A 37 -31.52 15.13 -13.68
N HIS A 38 -31.42 15.93 -14.75
CA HIS A 38 -30.14 16.29 -15.35
C HIS A 38 -29.27 17.09 -14.39
N GLY A 39 -29.83 18.05 -13.64
CA GLY A 39 -29.07 18.78 -12.63
C GLY A 39 -28.55 17.88 -11.51
N GLN A 40 -29.36 16.93 -11.03
CA GLN A 40 -28.94 15.95 -10.01
C GLN A 40 -27.91 14.96 -10.56
N LEU A 41 -28.09 14.49 -11.79
CA LEU A 41 -27.16 13.59 -12.47
C LEU A 41 -25.80 14.27 -12.70
N ASP A 42 -25.79 15.51 -13.19
CA ASP A 42 -24.56 16.27 -13.40
C ASP A 42 -23.84 16.53 -12.08
N THR A 43 -24.58 16.90 -11.03
CA THR A 43 -24.01 17.08 -9.68
C THR A 43 -23.40 15.79 -9.17
N TRP A 44 -24.08 14.65 -9.36
CA TRP A 44 -23.56 13.34 -8.96
C TRP A 44 -22.33 12.94 -9.79
N LEU A 45 -22.36 13.12 -11.11
CA LEU A 45 -21.24 12.82 -12.01
C LEU A 45 -20.01 13.66 -11.65
N GLN A 46 -20.17 14.95 -11.34
CA GLN A 46 -19.07 15.80 -10.88
C GLN A 46 -18.51 15.32 -9.54
N ALA A 47 -19.38 14.96 -8.59
CA ALA A 47 -18.96 14.44 -7.30
C ALA A 47 -18.20 13.11 -7.45
N GLU A 48 -18.66 12.21 -8.32
CA GLU A 48 -18.04 10.92 -8.58
C GLU A 48 -16.71 11.06 -9.33
N SER A 49 -16.65 11.96 -10.33
CA SER A 49 -15.42 12.34 -11.01
C SER A 49 -14.38 12.85 -10.02
N GLY A 50 -14.77 13.75 -9.10
CA GLY A 50 -13.86 14.25 -8.08
C GLY A 50 -13.40 13.18 -7.09
N LYS A 51 -14.19 12.13 -6.82
CA LYS A 51 -13.71 10.97 -6.03
C LYS A 51 -12.67 10.17 -6.80
N LEU A 52 -12.91 9.93 -8.08
CA LEU A 52 -12.00 9.19 -8.94
C LEU A 52 -10.64 9.92 -9.04
N GLU A 53 -10.65 11.23 -9.29
CA GLU A 53 -9.44 12.05 -9.35
C GLU A 53 -8.62 11.98 -8.06
N ARG A 54 -9.27 12.03 -6.88
CA ARG A 54 -8.56 11.90 -5.60
C ARG A 54 -7.98 10.51 -5.40
N ALA A 55 -8.71 9.47 -5.81
CA ALA A 55 -8.24 8.09 -5.72
C ALA A 55 -7.05 7.87 -6.67
N GLU A 56 -7.09 8.43 -7.88
CA GLU A 56 -6.01 8.38 -8.85
C GLU A 56 -4.78 9.14 -8.35
N ALA A 57 -4.94 10.37 -7.87
CA ALA A 57 -3.86 11.15 -7.27
C ALA A 57 -3.20 10.44 -6.08
N GLY A 58 -4.00 9.81 -5.21
CA GLY A 58 -3.48 9.00 -4.11
C GLY A 58 -2.75 7.75 -4.59
N GLY A 59 -3.25 7.10 -5.64
CA GLY A 59 -2.59 5.95 -6.27
C GLY A 59 -1.26 6.31 -6.91
N ASP A 60 -1.18 7.45 -7.57
CA ASP A 60 0.06 7.93 -8.18
C ASP A 60 1.11 8.36 -7.15
N ALA A 61 0.67 8.99 -6.05
CA ALA A 61 1.55 9.27 -4.92
C ALA A 61 2.11 7.97 -4.32
N ALA A 62 1.27 6.96 -4.06
CA ALA A 62 1.73 5.68 -3.53
C ALA A 62 2.69 4.94 -4.49
N ARG A 63 2.46 5.05 -5.82
CA ARG A 63 3.38 4.50 -6.82
C ARG A 63 4.72 5.22 -6.83
N ALA A 64 4.73 6.54 -6.62
CA ALA A 64 5.96 7.31 -6.51
C ALA A 64 6.76 6.87 -5.26
N ASP A 65 6.10 6.78 -4.11
CA ASP A 65 6.75 6.32 -2.86
C ASP A 65 7.35 4.91 -3.00
N LEU A 66 6.65 4.00 -3.68
CA LEU A 66 7.13 2.65 -3.93
C LEU A 66 8.34 2.63 -4.88
N ARG A 67 8.38 3.51 -5.88
CA ARG A 67 9.55 3.64 -6.77
C ARG A 67 10.74 4.15 -5.99
N ASP A 68 10.57 5.20 -5.20
CA ASP A 68 11.63 5.78 -4.38
C ASP A 68 12.18 4.76 -3.38
N CYS A 69 11.30 4.00 -2.71
CA CYS A 69 11.70 2.89 -1.84
C CYS A 69 12.45 1.81 -2.62
N GLY A 70 11.98 1.49 -3.83
CA GLY A 70 12.59 0.49 -4.68
C GLY A 70 14.00 0.87 -5.11
N ASP A 71 14.21 2.13 -5.48
CA ASP A 71 15.51 2.67 -5.84
C ASP A 71 16.48 2.59 -4.66
N LEU A 72 16.04 2.92 -3.44
CA LEU A 72 16.86 2.78 -2.23
C LEU A 72 17.29 1.34 -1.96
N VAL A 73 16.36 0.37 -2.11
CA VAL A 73 16.69 -1.05 -1.94
C VAL A 73 17.64 -1.51 -3.04
N CYS A 74 17.42 -1.10 -4.29
CA CYS A 74 18.30 -1.42 -5.40
C CYS A 74 19.71 -0.85 -5.21
N ASP A 75 19.83 0.39 -4.72
CA ASP A 75 21.10 1.03 -4.42
C ASP A 75 21.82 0.30 -3.28
N PHE A 76 21.11 -0.04 -2.19
CA PHE A 76 21.64 -0.86 -1.11
C PHE A 76 22.15 -2.22 -1.61
N LEU A 77 21.37 -2.92 -2.42
CA LEU A 77 21.77 -4.19 -3.00
C LEU A 77 22.96 -4.03 -3.96
N ARG A 78 23.05 -2.93 -4.70
CA ARG A 78 24.18 -2.65 -5.59
C ARG A 78 25.47 -2.50 -4.80
N ASP A 79 25.41 -1.84 -3.65
CA ASP A 79 26.57 -1.59 -2.80
C ASP A 79 26.97 -2.81 -1.96
N GLN A 80 25.98 -3.50 -1.36
CA GLN A 80 26.22 -4.55 -0.37
C GLN A 80 26.17 -5.97 -0.95
N ALA A 81 25.45 -6.17 -2.06
CA ALA A 81 25.20 -7.47 -2.66
C ALA A 81 25.16 -7.41 -4.20
N PRO A 82 26.24 -6.98 -4.87
CA PRO A 82 26.23 -6.72 -6.32
C PRO A 82 25.86 -7.96 -7.16
N ARG A 83 26.12 -9.17 -6.65
CA ARG A 83 25.69 -10.42 -7.27
C ARG A 83 24.17 -10.59 -7.25
N ALA A 84 23.52 -10.21 -6.15
CA ALA A 84 22.08 -10.30 -6.02
C ALA A 84 21.36 -9.38 -7.02
N VAL A 85 21.93 -8.22 -7.34
CA VAL A 85 21.39 -7.31 -8.36
C VAL A 85 21.45 -7.93 -9.76
N ALA A 86 22.52 -8.65 -10.09
CA ALA A 86 22.63 -9.35 -11.38
C ALA A 86 21.53 -10.42 -11.56
N ASP A 87 21.07 -11.02 -10.46
CA ASP A 87 20.03 -12.05 -10.47
C ASP A 87 18.59 -11.49 -10.61
N LEU A 88 18.41 -10.16 -10.48
CA LEU A 88 17.12 -9.49 -10.64
C LEU A 88 16.69 -9.38 -12.11
N GLY A 89 17.63 -9.58 -13.05
CA GLY A 89 17.35 -9.59 -14.48
C GLY A 89 17.40 -8.19 -15.12
N PRO A 90 16.78 -8.02 -16.31
CA PRO A 90 16.94 -6.81 -17.13
C PRO A 90 16.25 -5.58 -16.54
N ASP A 91 15.27 -5.77 -15.65
CA ASP A 91 14.58 -4.71 -14.93
C ASP A 91 14.72 -4.93 -13.41
N PRO A 92 15.85 -4.53 -12.82
CA PRO A 92 16.13 -4.76 -11.42
C PRO A 92 15.33 -3.85 -10.48
N ALA A 93 14.75 -2.75 -10.97
CA ALA A 93 13.98 -1.78 -10.16
C ALA A 93 12.46 -1.98 -10.27
N GLY A 94 11.96 -2.58 -11.36
CA GLY A 94 10.56 -2.91 -11.54
C GLY A 94 10.22 -4.33 -11.10
N GLU A 95 9.91 -5.20 -12.06
CA GLU A 95 9.35 -6.53 -11.76
C GLU A 95 10.34 -7.43 -11.01
N GLY A 96 11.64 -7.32 -11.31
CA GLY A 96 12.70 -8.09 -10.65
C GLY A 96 12.77 -7.80 -9.14
N LEU A 97 12.68 -6.53 -8.76
CA LEU A 97 12.65 -6.12 -7.36
C LEU A 97 11.41 -6.68 -6.67
N ALA A 98 10.22 -6.37 -7.20
CA ALA A 98 8.95 -6.67 -6.55
C ALA A 98 8.70 -8.17 -6.41
N SER A 99 9.04 -8.97 -7.42
CA SER A 99 8.74 -10.40 -7.45
C SER A 99 9.83 -11.29 -6.85
N ARG A 100 11.10 -10.84 -6.79
CA ARG A 100 12.23 -11.69 -6.37
C ARG A 100 13.00 -11.14 -5.18
N ALA A 101 13.45 -9.89 -5.24
CA ALA A 101 14.30 -9.33 -4.17
C ALA A 101 13.48 -8.98 -2.94
N LEU A 102 12.32 -8.33 -3.11
CA LEU A 102 11.54 -7.81 -2.00
C LEU A 102 11.07 -8.90 -1.03
N PRO A 103 10.50 -10.04 -1.47
CA PRO A 103 10.12 -11.11 -0.53
C PRO A 103 11.31 -11.62 0.29
N LYS A 104 12.45 -11.87 -0.37
CA LYS A 104 13.67 -12.34 0.31
C LYS A 104 14.24 -11.29 1.26
N PHE A 105 14.21 -10.02 0.87
CA PHE A 105 14.67 -8.92 1.71
C PHE A 105 13.80 -8.81 2.97
N LEU A 106 12.49 -8.98 2.85
CA LEU A 106 11.58 -8.99 4.00
C LEU A 106 11.84 -10.20 4.92
N GLU A 107 12.08 -11.39 4.36
CA GLU A 107 12.48 -12.57 5.15
C GLU A 107 13.77 -12.31 5.95
N LEU A 108 14.80 -11.74 5.31
CA LEU A 108 16.05 -11.38 5.98
C LEU A 108 15.85 -10.32 7.07
N LEU A 109 15.03 -9.30 6.80
CA LEU A 109 14.70 -8.28 7.82
C LEU A 109 13.96 -8.88 9.02
N GLU A 110 13.08 -9.85 8.80
CA GLU A 110 12.40 -10.56 9.88
C GLU A 110 13.37 -11.41 10.70
N GLU A 111 14.30 -12.10 10.03
CA GLU A 111 15.36 -12.88 10.68
C GLU A 111 16.28 -11.98 11.51
N ASP A 112 16.76 -10.87 10.95
CA ASP A 112 17.59 -9.88 11.66
C ASP A 112 16.84 -9.29 12.86
N ARG A 113 15.56 -8.95 12.69
CA ARG A 113 14.72 -8.46 13.79
C ARG A 113 14.62 -9.48 14.92
N ARG A 114 14.45 -10.77 14.58
CA ARG A 114 14.39 -11.87 15.55
C ARG A 114 15.72 -12.03 16.28
N ALA A 115 16.84 -12.04 15.54
CA ALA A 115 18.18 -12.16 16.10
C ALA A 115 18.51 -11.00 17.06
N LEU A 116 18.11 -9.76 16.71
CA LEU A 116 18.27 -8.60 17.59
C LEU A 116 17.43 -8.71 18.86
N GLN A 117 16.20 -9.24 18.77
CA GLN A 117 15.35 -9.50 19.93
C GLN A 117 15.96 -10.57 20.85
N GLU A 118 16.44 -11.67 20.29
CA GLU A 118 17.11 -12.73 21.06
C GLU A 118 18.38 -12.22 21.74
N THR A 119 19.19 -11.44 21.03
CA THR A 119 20.38 -10.79 21.59
C THR A 119 20.02 -9.87 22.75
N ARG A 120 18.97 -9.06 22.60
CA ARG A 120 18.47 -8.19 23.67
C ARG A 120 18.03 -9.01 24.89
N SER A 121 17.25 -10.08 24.69
CA SER A 121 16.82 -10.96 25.79
C SER A 121 18.00 -11.60 26.52
N ALA A 122 19.03 -12.06 25.78
CA ALA A 122 20.24 -12.62 26.37
C ALA A 122 21.02 -11.58 27.20
N LEU A 123 21.17 -10.35 26.68
CA LEU A 123 21.82 -9.25 27.40
C LEU A 123 21.04 -8.83 28.64
N ALA A 124 19.71 -8.77 28.56
CA ALA A 124 18.85 -8.45 29.71
C ALA A 124 18.96 -9.52 30.81
N ALA A 125 18.94 -10.80 30.45
CA ALA A 125 19.12 -11.91 31.40
C ALA A 125 20.51 -11.87 32.05
N PHE A 126 21.56 -11.56 31.28
CA PHE A 126 22.91 -11.37 31.81
C PHE A 126 22.99 -10.19 32.79
N ALA A 127 22.41 -9.05 32.41
CA ALA A 127 22.31 -7.85 33.22
C ALA A 127 21.66 -8.12 34.59
N GLU A 128 20.53 -8.85 34.62
CA GLU A 128 19.83 -9.20 35.85
C GLU A 128 20.66 -10.04 36.79
N ARG A 129 21.38 -11.02 36.25
CA ARG A 129 22.22 -11.91 37.05
C ARG A 129 23.44 -11.20 37.61
N ARG A 130 24.06 -10.31 36.83
CA ARG A 130 25.36 -9.72 37.19
C ARG A 130 25.26 -8.37 37.89
N PHE A 131 24.22 -7.61 37.60
CA PHE A 131 24.01 -6.22 38.05
C PHE A 131 22.57 -5.96 38.53
N PRO A 132 22.03 -6.74 39.49
CA PRO A 132 20.61 -6.65 39.89
C PRO A 132 20.20 -5.32 40.54
N LYS A 133 21.16 -4.49 40.96
CA LYS A 133 20.93 -3.20 41.65
C LYS A 133 21.25 -1.98 40.78
N SER A 134 21.53 -2.17 39.49
CA SER A 134 21.87 -1.06 38.60
C SER A 134 20.60 -0.48 37.98
N ASP A 135 20.16 0.67 38.49
CA ASP A 135 19.01 1.40 37.94
C ASP A 135 19.25 1.85 36.49
N GLU A 136 20.50 2.23 36.17
CA GLU A 136 20.91 2.57 34.81
C GLU A 136 20.65 1.41 33.83
N ILE A 137 21.10 0.20 34.16
CA ILE A 137 20.90 -0.97 33.30
C ILE A 137 19.43 -1.38 33.25
N ALA A 138 18.70 -1.25 34.36
CA ALA A 138 17.27 -1.57 34.40
C ALA A 138 16.47 -0.72 33.41
N SER A 139 16.76 0.58 33.31
CA SER A 139 16.06 1.48 32.37
C SER A 139 16.30 1.13 30.89
N LEU A 140 17.49 0.62 30.55
CA LEU A 140 17.90 0.31 29.17
C LEU A 140 17.33 -1.02 28.64
N LYS A 141 16.67 -1.82 29.50
CA LYS A 141 16.07 -3.08 29.07
C LYS A 141 14.82 -2.89 28.22
N GLU A 142 14.14 -1.75 28.36
CA GLU A 142 12.91 -1.42 27.64
C GLU A 142 13.17 -0.87 26.23
N ASP A 143 14.40 -0.43 25.94
CA ASP A 143 14.79 0.15 24.66
C ASP A 143 14.78 -0.87 23.50
N ALA A 144 14.24 -0.47 22.35
CA ALA A 144 14.17 -1.30 21.15
C ALA A 144 15.54 -1.80 20.65
N SER A 145 16.60 -0.99 20.81
CA SER A 145 17.96 -1.33 20.37
C SER A 145 18.75 -2.05 21.47
N PRO A 146 19.46 -3.15 21.17
CA PRO A 146 20.33 -3.82 22.14
C PRO A 146 21.65 -3.06 22.41
N LEU A 147 22.02 -2.09 21.58
CA LEU A 147 23.34 -1.44 21.63
C LEU A 147 23.58 -0.60 22.90
N PRO A 148 22.63 0.25 23.37
CA PRO A 148 22.81 1.00 24.62
C PRO A 148 23.04 0.07 25.82
N LEU A 149 22.26 -1.01 25.90
CA LEU A 149 22.40 -2.03 26.95
C LEU A 149 23.77 -2.71 26.90
N LEU A 150 24.21 -3.14 25.72
CA LEU A 150 25.54 -3.73 25.53
C LEU A 150 26.67 -2.77 25.96
N LYS A 151 26.60 -1.50 25.51
CA LYS A 151 27.61 -0.49 25.87
C LYS A 151 27.66 -0.24 27.37
N SER A 152 26.51 -0.18 28.04
CA SER A 152 26.44 0.00 29.49
C SER A 152 27.05 -1.20 30.23
N LEU A 153 26.70 -2.42 29.80
CA LEU A 153 27.28 -3.65 30.35
C LEU A 153 28.81 -3.69 30.21
N MET A 154 29.35 -3.32 29.05
CA MET A 154 30.79 -3.27 28.84
C MET A 154 31.48 -2.25 29.76
N LYS A 155 30.87 -1.06 29.96
CA LYS A 155 31.40 -0.06 30.90
C LYS A 155 31.44 -0.57 32.33
N GLN A 156 30.37 -1.24 32.79
CA GLN A 156 30.33 -1.78 34.15
C GLN A 156 31.31 -2.95 34.35
N LEU A 157 31.49 -3.80 33.34
CA LEU A 157 32.49 -4.86 33.37
C LEU A 157 33.91 -4.30 33.43
N ALA A 158 34.21 -3.24 32.67
CA ALA A 158 35.51 -2.57 32.71
C ALA A 158 35.77 -1.84 34.03
N SER A 159 34.72 -1.37 34.71
CA SER A 159 34.82 -0.70 36.02
C SER A 159 34.81 -1.68 37.21
N ALA A 160 34.50 -2.95 37.00
CA ALA A 160 34.45 -3.92 38.09
C ALA A 160 35.87 -4.32 38.53
N PRO A 161 36.24 -4.18 39.82
CA PRO A 161 37.53 -4.67 40.31
C PRO A 161 37.63 -6.19 40.12
N PRO A 162 38.84 -6.75 39.86
CA PRO A 162 39.01 -8.18 39.69
C PRO A 162 38.47 -8.90 40.93
N ALA A 163 37.57 -9.84 40.72
CA ALA A 163 37.00 -10.64 41.79
C ALA A 163 38.15 -11.24 42.60
N LYS A 164 38.21 -10.93 43.90
CA LYS A 164 39.18 -11.54 44.82
C LYS A 164 39.08 -13.05 44.65
N ALA A 165 40.16 -13.66 44.14
CA ALA A 165 40.28 -15.09 44.02
C ALA A 165 40.04 -15.69 45.41
N SER A 166 38.90 -16.35 45.58
CA SER A 166 38.57 -17.06 46.80
C SER A 166 39.48 -18.28 46.87
N SER A 167 40.60 -18.17 47.59
CA SER A 167 41.41 -19.32 47.96
C SER A 167 40.58 -20.22 48.88
N ARG A 168 40.16 -21.36 48.36
CA ARG A 168 39.84 -22.56 49.15
C ARG A 168 40.47 -23.76 48.47
#